data_AF-A0A1L7I9B1-F1
#
_entry.id   AF-A0A1L7I9B1-F1
#
_cell.length_a   1.000
_cell.length_b   1.000
_cell.length_c   1.000
_cell.angle_alpha   90.00
_cell.angle_beta   90.00
_cell.angle_gamma   90.00
#
_symmetry.space_group_name_H-M   'P 1'
#
loop_
_entity.id
_entity.type
_entity.pdbx_description
1 polymer ?
#
loop_
_entity_poly.entity_id
_entity_poly.type
_entity_poly.pdbx_seq_one_letter_code
_entity_poly.pdbx_strand_id
1 'polypeptide(L)'
;MLPELSAEFQLYNSNGDKTNQLAVHNYIKINLPIPSPKNWVYITDLRNEEEFAEFTVSPSESPLVKDKLNKEIKHFFIDEATSTFRVSIKGLTIKGYEIGKNEGINNEGVSAGKRKLFNTLLAKGAWAGFQKLQWQKLTKYLVHKIEIK
;
A
#
# COMPACT_ATOMS: atom_id res chain seq x y z
N MET A 1 -14.49 -22.60 4.13
CA MET A 1 -13.37 -21.65 4.21
C MET A 1 -13.70 -20.47 3.33
N LEU A 2 -13.84 -19.27 3.91
CA LEU A 2 -13.89 -18.05 3.10
C LEU A 2 -12.50 -17.89 2.45
N PRO A 3 -12.40 -17.59 1.15
CA PRO A 3 -11.10 -17.31 0.52
C PRO A 3 -10.39 -16.22 1.33
N GLU A 4 -9.14 -16.47 1.71
CA GLU A 4 -8.36 -15.53 2.51
C GLU A 4 -8.23 -14.23 1.75
N LEU A 5 -8.91 -13.18 2.20
CA LEU A 5 -8.81 -11.85 1.64
C LEU A 5 -7.41 -11.29 1.97
N SER A 6 -6.47 -11.43 1.04
CA SER A 6 -5.13 -10.82 1.07
C SER A 6 -5.02 -9.76 -0.03
N ALA A 7 -4.22 -8.71 0.23
CA ALA A 7 -3.86 -7.74 -0.78
C ALA A 7 -2.79 -8.31 -1.72
N GLU A 8 -2.89 -7.99 -3.01
CA GLU A 8 -1.84 -8.27 -3.99
C GLU A 8 -1.08 -6.99 -4.34
N PHE A 9 0.24 -7.13 -4.53
CA PHE A 9 1.13 -6.03 -4.87
C PHE A 9 1.82 -6.32 -6.19
N GLN A 10 1.87 -5.32 -7.07
CA GLN A 10 2.53 -5.44 -8.37
C GLN A 10 3.44 -4.22 -8.58
N LEU A 11 4.70 -4.46 -8.91
CA LEU A 11 5.71 -3.43 -9.10
C LEU A 11 5.83 -3.04 -10.58
N TYR A 12 5.92 -1.74 -10.84
CA TYR A 12 6.05 -1.13 -12.16
C TYR A 12 7.20 -0.11 -12.14
N ASN A 13 7.96 -0.01 -13.23
CA ASN A 13 8.98 1.02 -13.39
C ASN A 13 8.36 2.39 -13.71
N SER A 14 9.19 3.42 -13.85
CA SER A 14 8.76 4.78 -14.18
C SER A 14 8.08 4.93 -15.55
N ASN A 15 8.28 3.97 -16.46
CA ASN A 15 7.64 3.93 -17.78
C ASN A 15 6.27 3.23 -17.75
N GLY A 16 5.88 2.63 -16.62
CA GLY A 16 4.66 1.86 -16.47
C GLY A 16 4.79 0.39 -16.89
N ASP A 17 5.99 -0.14 -17.06
CA ASP A 17 6.21 -1.57 -17.36
C ASP A 17 6.37 -2.36 -16.05
N LYS A 18 5.88 -3.60 -16.02
CA LYS A 18 6.10 -4.50 -14.87
C LYS A 18 7.59 -4.75 -14.66
N THR A 19 8.03 -4.75 -13.41
CA THR A 19 9.43 -5.02 -13.05
C THR A 19 9.50 -5.79 -11.73
N ASN A 20 10.61 -6.51 -11.53
CA ASN A 20 10.95 -7.13 -10.23
C ASN A 20 12.09 -6.37 -9.52
N GLN A 21 12.62 -5.31 -10.14
CA GLN A 21 13.67 -4.50 -9.56
C GLN A 21 13.06 -3.33 -8.79
N LEU A 22 13.33 -3.25 -7.48
CA LEU A 22 12.92 -2.14 -6.63
C LEU A 22 13.84 -0.93 -6.86
N ALA A 23 13.26 0.25 -7.08
CA ALA A 23 14.00 1.50 -7.27
C ALA A 23 13.12 2.70 -6.87
N VAL A 24 13.76 3.82 -6.47
CA VAL A 24 13.04 5.08 -6.24
C VAL A 24 12.37 5.51 -7.55
N HIS A 25 11.16 6.07 -7.46
CA HIS A 25 10.25 6.39 -8.58
C HIS A 25 9.61 5.19 -9.29
N ASN A 26 9.81 3.96 -8.82
CA ASN A 26 8.94 2.86 -9.22
C ASN A 26 7.57 2.99 -8.54
N TYR A 27 6.58 2.33 -9.12
CA TYR A 27 5.19 2.36 -8.69
C TYR A 27 4.76 0.98 -8.19
N ILE A 28 3.97 0.96 -7.13
CA ILE A 28 3.33 -0.25 -6.62
C ILE A 28 1.82 -0.09 -6.79
N LYS A 29 1.22 -1.04 -7.50
CA LYS A 29 -0.22 -1.20 -7.56
C LYS A 29 -0.68 -2.11 -6.42
N ILE A 30 -1.56 -1.60 -5.57
CA ILE A 30 -2.16 -2.33 -4.46
C ILE A 30 -3.57 -2.77 -4.87
N ASN A 31 -3.75 -4.07 -5.09
CA ASN A 31 -5.06 -4.66 -5.31
C ASN A 31 -5.59 -5.16 -3.96
N LEU A 32 -6.47 -4.39 -3.33
CA LEU A 32 -7.13 -4.84 -2.11
C LEU A 32 -8.22 -5.87 -2.47
N PRO A 33 -8.45 -6.88 -1.61
CA PRO A 33 -9.49 -7.89 -1.78
C PRO A 33 -10.89 -7.34 -1.42
N ILE A 34 -11.09 -6.04 -1.63
CA ILE A 34 -12.35 -5.33 -1.44
C ILE A 34 -12.53 -4.36 -2.61
N PRO A 35 -13.78 -4.07 -3.02
CA PRO A 35 -14.03 -3.01 -3.98
C PRO A 35 -13.40 -1.71 -3.48
N SER A 36 -12.34 -1.25 -4.14
CA SER A 36 -11.57 -0.07 -3.75
C SER A 36 -11.17 0.73 -4.99
N PRO A 37 -10.90 2.04 -4.85
CA PRO A 37 -10.21 2.79 -5.90
C PRO A 37 -8.92 2.07 -6.30
N LYS A 38 -8.44 2.28 -7.52
CA LYS A 38 -7.12 1.79 -7.93
C LYS A 38 -6.08 2.48 -7.05
N ASN A 39 -5.54 1.77 -6.08
CA ASN A 39 -4.53 2.30 -5.17
C ASN A 39 -3.16 2.10 -5.78
N TRP A 40 -2.59 3.23 -6.21
CA TRP A 40 -1.23 3.32 -6.67
C TRP A 40 -0.44 4.13 -5.66
N VAL A 41 0.78 3.67 -5.42
CA VAL A 41 1.78 4.40 -4.64
C VAL A 41 3.07 4.39 -5.42
N TYR A 42 3.95 5.34 -5.16
CA TYR A 42 5.30 5.37 -5.73
C TYR A 42 6.34 5.36 -4.61
N ILE A 43 7.50 4.80 -4.91
CA ILE A 43 8.61 4.67 -3.97
C ILE A 43 9.35 5.99 -3.90
N THR A 44 9.37 6.60 -2.71
CA THR A 44 10.01 7.89 -2.45
C THR A 44 11.40 7.74 -1.83
N ASP A 45 11.64 6.65 -1.10
CA ASP A 45 12.92 6.39 -0.46
C ASP A 45 13.22 4.88 -0.41
N LEU A 46 14.51 4.54 -0.47
CA LEU A 46 15.03 3.19 -0.35
C LEU A 46 16.30 3.18 0.48
N ARG A 47 16.34 2.30 1.49
CA ARG A 47 17.52 2.13 2.32
C ARG A 47 17.80 0.65 2.54
N ASN A 48 19.05 0.28 2.37
CA ASN A 48 19.53 -1.08 2.59
C ASN A 48 20.82 -0.97 3.39
N GLU A 49 20.69 -1.18 4.69
CA GLU A 49 21.78 -1.13 5.66
C GLU A 49 22.06 -2.55 6.17
N GLU A 50 23.12 -2.71 6.96
CA GLU A 50 23.52 -4.02 7.49
C GLU A 50 22.43 -4.71 8.32
N GLU A 51 21.71 -3.95 9.15
CA GLU A 51 20.71 -4.50 10.08
C GLU A 51 19.25 -4.27 9.64
N PHE A 52 19.01 -3.56 8.52
CA PHE A 52 17.65 -3.36 8.02
C PHE A 52 17.60 -3.02 6.54
N ALA A 53 16.47 -3.39 5.93
CA ALA A 53 16.07 -2.92 4.62
C ALA A 53 14.69 -2.26 4.71
N GLU A 54 14.50 -1.14 4.03
CA GLU A 54 13.23 -0.45 3.98
C GLU A 54 12.98 0.30 2.68
N PHE A 55 11.70 0.57 2.45
CA PHE A 55 11.24 1.46 1.40
C PHE A 55 10.08 2.30 1.91
N THR A 56 10.04 3.57 1.50
CA THR A 56 8.94 4.49 1.78
C THR A 56 8.13 4.71 0.52
N VAL A 57 6.81 4.76 0.67
CA VAL A 57 5.88 5.03 -0.42
C VAL A 57 4.94 6.18 -0.09
N SER A 58 4.51 6.88 -1.14
CA SER A 58 3.48 7.92 -1.09
C SER A 58 2.37 7.61 -2.11
N PRO A 59 1.12 8.03 -1.86
CA PRO A 59 0.04 7.98 -2.85
C PRO A 59 0.45 8.60 -4.18
N SER A 60 0.04 7.99 -5.28
CA SER A 60 0.29 8.54 -6.62
C SER A 60 -0.71 8.04 -7.62
N GLU A 61 -0.92 8.83 -8.66
CA GLU A 61 -1.61 8.43 -9.87
C GLU A 61 -1.00 7.17 -10.51
N SER A 62 -1.79 6.53 -11.36
CA SER A 62 -1.37 5.38 -12.15
C SER A 62 -0.35 5.80 -13.21
N PRO A 63 0.85 5.18 -13.28
CA PRO A 63 1.82 5.45 -14.34
C PRO A 63 1.34 5.01 -15.73
N LEU A 64 0.29 4.18 -15.78
CA LEU A 64 -0.27 3.62 -17.01
C LEU A 64 -1.16 4.59 -17.81
N VAL A 65 -1.51 5.77 -17.27
CA VAL A 65 -2.39 6.72 -17.94
C VAL A 65 -1.56 7.77 -18.65
N LYS A 66 -1.59 7.77 -19.99
CA LYS A 66 -0.84 8.73 -20.83
C LYS A 66 -1.57 10.08 -21.03
N ASP A 67 -2.90 10.11 -20.88
CA ASP A 67 -3.71 11.33 -21.03
C ASP A 67 -4.11 11.93 -19.68
N LYS A 68 -3.48 13.06 -19.34
CA LYS A 68 -3.73 13.87 -18.13
C LYS A 68 -4.99 14.74 -18.21
N LEU A 69 -5.76 14.66 -19.30
CA LEU A 69 -6.76 15.66 -19.65
C LEU A 69 -8.06 15.64 -18.83
N ASN A 70 -8.35 14.59 -18.06
CA ASN A 70 -9.51 14.57 -17.15
C ASN A 70 -9.60 13.30 -16.30
N LYS A 71 -8.75 13.13 -15.27
CA LYS A 71 -8.93 12.02 -14.32
C LYS A 71 -8.51 12.44 -12.92
N GLU A 72 -9.49 12.84 -12.10
CA GLU A 72 -9.34 12.71 -10.64
C GLU A 72 -9.14 11.23 -10.33
N ILE A 73 -7.89 10.78 -10.27
CA ILE A 73 -7.57 9.47 -9.71
C ILE A 73 -7.52 9.67 -8.20
N LYS A 74 -8.63 9.35 -7.55
CA LYS A 74 -8.70 9.41 -6.10
C LYS A 74 -7.90 8.28 -5.47
N HIS A 75 -6.87 8.62 -4.73
CA HIS A 75 -6.22 7.72 -3.81
C HIS A 75 -7.12 7.42 -2.62
N PHE A 76 -6.94 6.26 -2.00
CA PHE A 76 -7.65 5.97 -0.76
C PHE A 76 -7.15 6.86 0.38
N PHE A 77 -5.84 7.08 0.46
CA PHE A 77 -5.22 7.98 1.43
C PHE A 77 -5.14 9.42 0.90
N ILE A 78 -5.06 10.40 1.81
CA ILE A 78 -4.69 11.78 1.47
C ILE A 78 -3.28 11.85 0.90
N ASP A 79 -2.99 12.86 0.11
CA ASP A 79 -1.72 12.98 -0.63
C ASP A 79 -0.51 13.12 0.29
N GLU A 80 -0.69 13.65 1.50
CA GLU A 80 0.36 13.81 2.51
C GLU A 80 0.71 12.51 3.26
N ALA A 81 -0.06 11.44 3.05
CA ALA A 81 0.18 10.17 3.71
C ALA A 81 1.45 9.50 3.18
N THR A 82 2.21 8.87 4.07
CA THR A 82 3.36 8.04 3.68
C THR A 82 3.38 6.75 4.49
N SER A 83 3.78 5.65 3.88
CA SER A 83 4.03 4.39 4.59
C SER A 83 5.47 3.94 4.37
N THR A 84 6.16 3.60 5.45
CA THR A 84 7.48 2.95 5.37
C THR A 84 7.37 1.49 5.78
N PHE A 85 7.81 0.59 4.89
CA PHE A 85 7.88 -0.84 5.16
C PHE A 85 9.32 -1.22 5.44
N ARG A 86 9.55 -1.85 6.60
CA ARG A 86 10.90 -2.20 7.04
C ARG A 86 10.95 -3.64 7.52
N VAL A 87 12.03 -4.33 7.17
CA VAL A 87 12.49 -5.53 7.88
C VAL A 87 13.79 -5.18 8.57
N SER A 88 13.90 -5.49 9.86
CA SER A 88 15.15 -5.33 10.60
C SER A 88 15.52 -6.57 11.39
N ILE A 89 16.81 -6.76 11.61
CA ILE A 89 17.37 -7.80 12.45
C ILE A 89 18.12 -7.17 13.63
N LYS A 90 17.96 -7.74 14.83
CA LYS A 90 18.74 -7.40 16.01
C LYS A 90 19.04 -8.65 16.81
N GLY A 91 20.31 -9.04 16.86
CA GLY A 91 20.71 -10.34 17.41
C GLY A 91 19.98 -11.48 16.66
N LEU A 92 19.21 -12.28 17.40
CA LEU A 92 18.41 -13.39 16.84
C LEU A 92 16.95 -13.02 16.56
N THR A 93 16.60 -11.73 16.59
CA THR A 93 15.21 -11.27 16.41
C THR A 93 15.05 -10.54 15.09
N ILE A 94 14.11 -10.99 14.26
CA ILE A 94 13.68 -10.30 13.03
C ILE A 94 12.35 -9.59 13.30
N LYS A 95 12.22 -8.34 12.86
CA LYS A 95 11.00 -7.52 13.03
C LYS A 95 10.56 -6.89 11.72
N GLY A 96 9.25 -6.94 11.47
CA GLY A 96 8.60 -6.37 10.30
C GLY A 96 7.75 -5.19 10.73
N TYR A 97 7.84 -4.09 9.99
CA TYR A 97 7.18 -2.83 10.31
C TYR A 97 6.40 -2.31 9.12
N GLU A 98 5.25 -1.73 9.42
CA GLU A 98 4.59 -0.72 8.61
C GLU A 98 4.55 0.53 9.49
N ILE A 99 5.05 1.63 8.98
CA ILE A 99 5.20 2.90 9.70
C ILE A 99 4.48 3.96 8.87
N GLY A 100 3.19 4.13 9.14
CA GLY A 100 2.36 5.19 8.57
C GLY A 100 2.65 6.56 9.18
N LYS A 101 2.62 7.61 8.35
CA LYS A 101 2.62 9.02 8.77
C LYS A 101 1.51 9.77 8.03
N ASN A 102 0.88 10.72 8.71
CA ASN A 102 -0.22 11.54 8.17
C ASN A 102 -1.31 10.70 7.49
N GLU A 103 -1.65 9.55 8.07
CA GLU A 103 -2.69 8.70 7.51
C GLU A 103 -4.06 9.37 7.65
N GLY A 104 -4.58 9.87 6.54
CA GLY A 104 -5.95 10.36 6.41
C GLY A 104 -6.63 9.69 5.22
N ILE A 105 -7.97 9.70 5.20
CA ILE A 105 -8.73 9.16 4.07
C ILE A 105 -9.10 10.31 3.14
N ASN A 106 -8.85 10.15 1.85
CA ASN A 106 -9.30 11.12 0.86
C ASN A 106 -10.81 10.96 0.65
N ASN A 107 -11.59 11.88 1.22
CA ASN A 107 -13.05 11.88 1.19
C ASN A 107 -13.66 12.80 0.10
N GLU A 108 -12.85 13.46 -0.73
CA GLU A 108 -13.33 14.51 -1.64
C GLU A 108 -13.44 14.04 -3.10
N GLY A 109 -14.56 14.36 -3.78
CA GLY A 109 -14.83 14.24 -5.23
C GLY A 109 -16.00 13.32 -5.68
N VAL A 110 -16.28 13.25 -6.98
CA VAL A 110 -17.56 12.75 -7.56
C VAL A 110 -17.70 11.21 -7.59
N SER A 111 -16.61 10.45 -7.45
CA SER A 111 -16.63 8.97 -7.40
C SER A 111 -17.04 8.37 -6.04
N ALA A 112 -17.98 9.02 -5.34
CA ALA A 112 -18.77 8.44 -4.27
C ALA A 112 -19.75 7.36 -4.83
N GLY A 113 -19.24 6.42 -5.64
CA GLY A 113 -20.02 5.48 -6.46
C GLY A 113 -20.21 4.09 -5.84
N LYS A 114 -19.60 3.80 -4.68
CA LYS A 114 -19.89 2.60 -3.88
C LYS A 114 -20.19 3.00 -2.42
N ARG A 115 -21.25 3.80 -2.28
CA ARG A 115 -21.60 4.57 -1.06
C ARG A 115 -21.83 3.74 0.21
N LYS A 116 -22.18 2.45 0.13
CA LYS A 116 -22.67 1.76 1.33
C LYS A 116 -21.56 1.18 2.20
N LEU A 117 -20.59 0.48 1.62
CA LEU A 117 -19.54 -0.19 2.39
C LEU A 117 -18.51 0.80 2.92
N PHE A 118 -18.07 1.76 2.11
CA PHE A 118 -17.12 2.79 2.54
C PHE A 118 -17.69 3.72 3.59
N ASN A 119 -18.92 4.23 3.42
CA ASN A 119 -19.56 5.03 4.47
C ASN A 119 -19.71 4.22 5.77
N THR A 120 -19.85 2.89 5.68
CA THR A 120 -19.92 2.01 6.86
C THR A 120 -18.56 1.80 7.53
N LEU A 121 -17.46 1.65 6.77
CA LEU A 121 -16.10 1.59 7.34
C LEU A 121 -15.66 2.94 7.94
N LEU A 122 -16.02 4.04 7.26
CA LEU A 122 -15.75 5.42 7.65
C LEU A 122 -16.51 5.82 8.92
N ALA A 123 -17.79 5.47 9.02
CA ALA A 123 -18.64 5.92 10.13
C ALA A 123 -18.39 5.20 11.46
N LYS A 124 -17.54 4.15 11.52
CA LYS A 124 -17.49 3.24 12.68
C LYS A 124 -16.10 2.86 13.19
N GLY A 125 -15.01 3.53 12.79
CA GLY A 125 -13.65 3.14 13.23
C GLY A 125 -13.19 1.75 12.74
N ALA A 126 -14.04 1.03 11.99
CA ALA A 126 -13.75 -0.26 11.39
C ALA A 126 -12.62 -0.17 10.35
N TRP A 127 -12.40 1.02 9.77
CA TRP A 127 -11.30 1.29 8.86
C TRP A 127 -9.92 1.13 9.51
N ALA A 128 -9.69 1.76 10.67
CA ALA A 128 -8.43 1.62 11.40
C ALA A 128 -8.17 0.15 11.77
N GLY A 129 -9.22 -0.61 12.11
CA GLY A 129 -9.15 -2.05 12.32
C GLY A 129 -8.78 -2.83 11.05
N PHE A 130 -9.36 -2.48 9.91
CA PHE A 130 -9.08 -3.13 8.63
C PHE A 130 -7.65 -2.86 8.14
N GLN A 131 -7.16 -1.62 8.22
CA GLN A 131 -5.75 -1.29 7.92
C GLN A 131 -4.81 -2.09 8.80
N LYS A 132 -5.05 -2.06 10.12
CA LYS A 132 -4.26 -2.81 11.08
C LYS A 132 -4.21 -4.29 10.73
N LEU A 133 -5.33 -4.90 10.34
CA LEU A 133 -5.36 -6.31 9.92
C LEU A 133 -4.54 -6.58 8.64
N GLN A 134 -4.64 -5.71 7.63
CA GLN A 134 -3.88 -5.89 6.38
C GLN A 134 -2.37 -5.70 6.60
N TRP A 135 -1.97 -4.66 7.32
CA TRP A 135 -0.56 -4.38 7.62
C TRP A 135 0.04 -5.39 8.59
N GLN A 136 -0.74 -5.90 9.55
CA GLN A 136 -0.32 -7.01 10.39
C GLN A 136 -0.08 -8.29 9.59
N LYS A 137 -0.90 -8.59 8.58
CA LYS A 137 -0.66 -9.74 7.70
C LYS A 137 0.64 -9.58 6.92
N LEU A 138 0.85 -8.43 6.30
CA LEU A 138 2.07 -8.14 5.54
C LEU A 138 3.32 -8.20 6.42
N THR A 139 3.32 -7.50 7.55
CA THR A 139 4.48 -7.48 8.47
C THR A 139 4.77 -8.83 9.09
N LYS A 140 3.74 -9.65 9.38
CA LYS A 140 3.94 -11.06 9.78
C LYS A 140 4.56 -11.88 8.66
N TYR A 141 4.08 -11.75 7.43
CA TYR A 141 4.64 -12.44 6.27
C TYR A 141 6.13 -12.14 6.08
N LEU A 142 6.53 -10.88 6.26
CA LEU A 142 7.93 -10.45 6.10
C LEU A 142 8.91 -11.09 7.09
N VAL A 143 8.43 -11.58 8.25
CA VAL A 143 9.31 -12.10 9.32
C VAL A 143 8.99 -13.52 9.77
N HIS A 144 7.93 -14.12 9.25
CA HIS A 144 7.65 -15.54 9.43
C HIS A 144 8.18 -16.31 8.24
N LYS A 145 8.85 -17.44 8.53
CA LYS A 145 9.24 -18.40 7.51
C LYS A 145 7.98 -19.07 6.97
N ILE A 146 7.39 -18.51 5.92
CA ILE A 146 6.37 -19.20 5.13
C ILE A 146 7.13 -19.90 4.01
N GLU A 147 7.38 -21.20 4.18
CA GLU A 147 7.82 -22.05 3.08
C GLU A 147 6.67 -22.11 2.06
N ILE A 148 6.85 -21.42 0.92
CA ILE A 148 5.98 -21.62 -0.24
C ILE A 148 6.31 -23.04 -0.73
N LYS A 149 5.42 -24.00 -0.45
CA LYS A 149 5.45 -25.32 -1.08
C LYS A 149 4.96 -25.22 -2.53
#